data_AF-A0A1F6DF27-F1
#
_entry.id   AF-A0A1F6DF27-F1
#
_cell.length_a   1.000
_cell.length_b   1.000
_cell.length_c   1.000
_cell.angle_alpha   90.00
_cell.angle_beta   90.00
_cell.angle_gamma   90.00
#
_symmetry.space_group_name_H-M   'P 1'
#
loop_
_entity.id
_entity.type
_entity.pdbx_description
1 polymer ?
#
loop_
_entity_poly.entity_id
_entity_poly.type
_entity_poly.pdbx_seq_one_letter_code
_entity_poly.pdbx_strand_id
1 'polypeptide(L)'
;MSILDKKGGGKHITRTPSARETQGQEPKTYSEAELIGILATEGALVIPQPPWNIPTTINYSGLEPENPESSLRLQPLVFKCANACRSYLSGLIIRDSFGNDHTKRRFWRNTMYQKYGDAFSQVYKKNKLRINPITRVLGSLRVIVSASRLLKVHSAKAAAIEELTKQFPDFSLYHEMSDEERLKIVEKVTSLCKSFLEIVAKE
;
A
#
# COMPACT_ATOMS: atom_id res chain seq x y z
N MET A 1 -41.86 59.45 8.06
CA MET A 1 -40.45 59.07 7.80
C MET A 1 -40.09 57.89 8.71
N SER A 2 -39.20 57.01 8.23
CA SER A 2 -38.69 55.77 8.85
C SER A 2 -39.55 54.52 8.57
N ILE A 3 -39.36 53.82 7.45
CA ILE A 3 -38.32 52.80 7.13
C ILE A 3 -38.53 51.51 7.93
N LEU A 4 -39.19 50.55 7.26
CA LEU A 4 -39.22 49.12 7.59
C LEU A 4 -38.07 48.44 6.84
N ASP A 5 -37.04 47.98 7.57
CA ASP A 5 -35.96 47.17 7.01
C ASP A 5 -36.31 45.67 7.00
N LYS A 6 -36.18 45.08 5.81
CA LYS A 6 -36.35 43.65 5.53
C LYS A 6 -35.00 42.94 5.54
N LYS A 7 -34.94 41.84 6.31
CA LYS A 7 -34.28 40.55 6.02
C LYS A 7 -32.81 40.56 5.56
N GLY A 8 -31.89 40.30 6.50
CA GLY A 8 -30.57 39.73 6.25
C GLY A 8 -30.52 38.26 6.69
N GLY A 9 -30.47 37.33 5.74
CA GLY A 9 -30.27 35.90 6.00
C GLY A 9 -28.81 35.58 6.33
N GLY A 10 -28.54 35.27 7.60
CA GLY A 10 -27.25 34.77 8.04
C GLY A 10 -27.05 33.32 7.63
N LYS A 11 -26.17 33.08 6.65
CA LYS A 11 -25.59 31.74 6.42
C LYS A 11 -24.78 31.36 7.66
N HIS A 12 -25.21 30.31 8.37
CA HIS A 12 -24.39 29.64 9.37
C HIS A 12 -23.18 29.00 8.68
N ILE A 13 -22.08 29.73 8.62
CA ILE A 13 -20.77 29.19 8.25
C ILE A 13 -20.24 28.49 9.51
N THR A 14 -20.37 27.17 9.58
CA THR A 14 -19.62 26.38 10.56
C THR A 14 -18.13 26.56 10.28
N ARG A 15 -17.49 27.33 11.15
CA ARG A 15 -16.07 27.66 11.11
C ARG A 15 -15.28 26.38 11.35
N THR A 16 -14.66 25.84 10.31
CA THR A 16 -13.67 24.76 10.44
C THR A 16 -12.52 25.28 11.31
N PRO A 17 -12.14 24.60 12.40
CA PRO A 17 -11.00 25.02 13.21
C PRO A 17 -9.73 25.05 12.37
N SER A 18 -8.98 26.14 12.50
CA SER A 18 -7.67 26.33 11.87
C SER A 18 -6.65 25.43 12.56
N ALA A 19 -5.70 24.88 11.79
CA ALA A 19 -4.63 23.96 12.22
C ALA A 19 -3.68 24.51 13.32
N ARG A 20 -3.93 25.71 13.86
CA ARG A 20 -3.16 26.33 14.94
C ARG A 20 -3.70 26.04 16.35
N GLU A 21 -4.89 25.47 16.51
CA GLU A 21 -5.50 25.24 17.84
C GLU A 21 -5.09 23.90 18.49
N THR A 22 -4.29 23.06 17.82
CA THR A 22 -3.77 21.78 18.34
C THR A 22 -2.30 21.84 18.78
N GLN A 23 -1.76 23.02 19.09
CA GLN A 23 -0.40 23.15 19.62
C GLN A 23 -0.40 22.95 21.14
N GLY A 24 -0.09 21.74 21.59
CA GLY A 24 0.16 21.46 23.01
C GLY A 24 0.07 20.00 23.44
N GLN A 25 -0.50 19.11 22.62
CA GLN A 25 -0.41 17.68 22.88
C GLN A 25 0.76 17.09 22.13
N GLU A 26 1.68 16.45 22.86
CA GLU A 26 2.67 15.56 22.25
C GLU A 26 1.95 14.57 21.32
N PRO A 27 2.51 14.28 20.14
CA PRO A 27 1.89 13.34 19.22
C PRO A 27 1.75 12.00 19.95
N LYS A 28 0.50 11.59 20.21
CA LYS A 28 0.22 10.27 20.77
C LYS A 28 0.87 9.23 19.86
N THR A 29 1.83 8.50 20.41
CA THR A 29 2.41 7.34 19.76
C THR A 29 1.48 6.16 20.01
N TYR A 30 1.10 5.47 18.95
CA TYR A 30 0.28 4.27 19.04
C TYR A 30 1.10 3.10 18.49
N SER A 31 1.13 2.00 19.22
CA SER A 31 1.59 0.71 18.70
C SER A 31 0.63 0.18 17.63
N GLU A 32 1.10 -0.74 16.80
CA GLU A 32 0.24 -1.38 15.79
C GLU A 32 -0.95 -2.10 16.43
N ALA A 33 -0.75 -2.76 17.57
CA ALA A 33 -1.80 -3.45 18.32
C ALA A 33 -2.89 -2.49 18.83
N GLU A 34 -2.50 -1.32 19.36
CA GLU A 34 -3.44 -0.28 19.80
C GLU A 34 -4.25 0.28 18.62
N LEU A 35 -3.60 0.50 17.47
CA LEU A 35 -4.30 0.95 16.26
C LEU A 35 -5.27 -0.09 15.70
N ILE A 36 -4.94 -1.39 15.79
CA ILE A 36 -5.85 -2.46 15.41
C ILE A 36 -7.11 -2.40 16.29
N GLY A 37 -6.95 -2.21 17.60
CA GLY A 37 -8.07 -2.03 18.53
C GLY A 37 -8.92 -0.81 18.20
N ILE A 38 -8.28 0.33 17.92
CA ILE A 38 -8.95 1.58 17.52
C ILE A 38 -9.75 1.39 16.22
N LEU A 39 -9.15 0.75 15.21
CA LEU A 39 -9.81 0.48 13.93
C LEU A 39 -11.07 -0.36 14.12
N ALA A 40 -11.02 -1.37 14.99
CA ALA A 40 -12.19 -2.18 15.36
C ALA A 40 -13.29 -1.32 16.00
N THR A 41 -12.95 -0.40 16.91
CA THR A 41 -13.92 0.51 17.54
C THR A 41 -14.51 1.55 16.58
N GLU A 42 -13.81 1.88 15.49
CA GLU A 42 -14.23 2.86 14.48
C GLU A 42 -14.88 2.18 13.26
N GLY A 43 -15.34 0.93 13.43
CA GLY A 43 -16.16 0.20 12.47
C GLY A 43 -15.39 -0.52 11.35
N ALA A 44 -14.06 -0.62 11.44
CA ALA A 44 -13.24 -1.36 10.50
C ALA A 44 -12.95 -2.78 11.02
N LEU A 45 -13.09 -3.79 10.15
CA LEU A 45 -12.64 -5.14 10.46
C LEU A 45 -11.17 -5.28 10.06
N VAL A 46 -10.31 -5.56 11.04
CA VAL A 46 -8.90 -5.86 10.79
C VAL A 46 -8.69 -7.36 10.85
N ILE A 47 -8.18 -7.93 9.76
CA ILE A 47 -7.85 -9.36 9.69
C ILE A 47 -6.34 -9.50 9.87
N PRO A 48 -5.86 -9.97 11.04
CA PRO A 48 -4.45 -10.21 11.25
C PRO A 48 -3.93 -11.25 10.26
N GLN A 49 -2.68 -11.09 9.85
CA GLN A 49 -2.04 -12.00 8.90
C GLN A 49 -1.15 -12.98 9.66
N PRO A 50 -1.07 -14.25 9.24
CA PRO A 50 -0.17 -15.20 9.88
C PRO A 50 1.28 -14.70 9.78
N PRO A 51 2.09 -14.87 10.85
CA PRO A 51 3.48 -14.49 10.81
C PRO A 51 4.20 -15.28 9.72
N TRP A 52 5.03 -14.59 8.95
CA TRP A 52 5.90 -15.22 7.96
C TRP A 52 7.31 -14.67 8.16
N ASN A 53 8.30 -15.56 8.15
CA ASN A 53 9.70 -15.17 8.26
C ASN A 53 10.14 -14.52 6.94
N ILE A 54 10.07 -13.20 6.88
CA ILE A 54 10.37 -12.42 5.67
C ILE A 54 11.89 -12.42 5.43
N PRO A 55 12.40 -12.97 4.32
CA PRO A 55 13.83 -12.90 4.00
C PRO A 55 14.32 -11.45 3.90
N THR A 56 15.36 -11.11 4.65
CA THR A 56 15.96 -9.76 4.70
C THR A 56 17.16 -9.62 3.76
N THR A 57 17.86 -10.72 3.49
CA THR A 57 18.99 -10.78 2.57
C THR A 57 18.53 -10.88 1.11
N ILE A 58 19.39 -10.43 0.19
CA ILE A 58 19.19 -10.54 -1.26
C ILE A 58 20.49 -11.04 -1.86
N ASN A 59 20.42 -12.17 -2.58
CA ASN A 59 21.48 -12.69 -3.40
C ASN A 59 21.31 -12.20 -4.85
N TYR A 60 22.23 -11.34 -5.27
CA TYR A 60 22.24 -10.74 -6.61
C TYR A 60 22.88 -11.64 -7.67
N SER A 61 23.50 -12.77 -7.30
CA SER A 61 24.11 -13.70 -8.25
C SER A 61 23.14 -14.11 -9.35
N GLY A 62 23.58 -14.01 -10.61
CA GLY A 62 22.78 -14.24 -11.80
C GLY A 62 21.94 -13.02 -12.23
N LEU A 63 22.04 -11.87 -11.56
CA LEU A 63 21.36 -10.63 -11.95
C LEU A 63 22.35 -9.55 -12.41
N GLU A 64 23.54 -9.97 -12.81
CA GLU A 64 24.57 -9.14 -13.41
C GLU A 64 24.27 -8.88 -14.90
N PRO A 65 24.46 -7.64 -15.39
CA PRO A 65 24.38 -7.35 -16.82
C PRO A 65 25.56 -7.98 -17.58
N GLU A 66 25.38 -8.30 -18.86
CA GLU A 66 26.50 -8.72 -19.73
C GLU A 66 27.53 -7.59 -19.90
N ASN A 67 27.07 -6.34 -19.96
CA ASN A 67 27.93 -5.16 -20.02
C ASN A 67 28.00 -4.48 -18.63
N PRO A 68 29.15 -4.57 -17.92
CA PRO A 68 29.32 -3.97 -16.60
C PRO A 68 29.40 -2.43 -16.63
N GLU A 69 29.63 -1.81 -17.79
CA GLU A 69 29.70 -0.34 -17.94
C GLU A 69 28.33 0.33 -18.10
N SER A 70 27.24 -0.45 -18.14
CA SER A 70 25.89 0.09 -18.21
C SER A 70 25.56 0.96 -16.99
N SER A 71 25.04 2.17 -17.24
CA SER A 71 24.55 3.07 -16.20
C SER A 71 23.31 2.51 -15.48
N LEU A 72 22.55 1.62 -16.14
CA LEU A 72 21.41 0.94 -15.56
C LEU A 72 21.87 -0.28 -14.77
N ARG A 73 21.63 -0.27 -13.46
CA ARG A 73 21.94 -1.39 -12.56
C ARG A 73 20.68 -2.13 -12.15
N LEU A 74 20.71 -3.46 -12.21
CA LEU A 74 19.57 -4.29 -11.83
C LEU A 74 19.42 -4.39 -10.29
N GLN A 75 20.53 -4.38 -9.55
CA GLN A 75 20.53 -4.56 -8.09
C GLN A 75 19.64 -3.54 -7.33
N PRO A 76 19.69 -2.21 -7.61
CA PRO A 76 18.80 -1.26 -6.94
C PRO A 76 17.31 -1.51 -7.24
N LEU A 77 16.99 -2.01 -8.45
CA LEU A 77 15.63 -2.34 -8.86
C LEU A 77 15.12 -3.57 -8.10
N VAL A 78 15.97 -4.60 -7.99
CA VAL A 78 15.71 -5.82 -7.21
C VAL A 78 15.50 -5.48 -5.74
N PHE A 79 16.38 -4.65 -5.15
CA PHE A 79 16.23 -4.20 -3.77
C PHE A 79 14.92 -3.44 -3.53
N LYS A 80 14.55 -2.55 -4.46
CA LYS A 80 13.28 -1.80 -4.40
C LYS A 80 12.07 -2.74 -4.49
N CYS A 81 12.10 -3.73 -5.37
CA CYS A 81 11.04 -4.72 -5.49
C CYS A 81 10.94 -5.61 -4.25
N ALA A 82 12.07 -6.05 -3.71
CA ALA A 82 12.10 -6.80 -2.45
C ALA A 82 11.45 -5.99 -1.34
N ASN A 83 11.81 -4.71 -1.17
CA ASN A 83 11.18 -3.85 -0.17
C ASN A 83 9.68 -3.63 -0.43
N ALA A 84 9.24 -3.54 -1.69
CA ALA A 84 7.82 -3.49 -2.01
C ALA A 84 7.09 -4.78 -1.57
N CYS A 85 7.68 -5.95 -1.82
CA CYS A 85 7.14 -7.24 -1.38
C CYS A 85 7.11 -7.37 0.14
N ARG A 86 8.20 -7.01 0.83
CA ARG A 86 8.27 -7.01 2.31
C ARG A 86 7.22 -6.07 2.91
N SER A 87 7.11 -4.86 2.36
CA SER A 87 6.12 -3.87 2.78
C SER A 87 4.70 -4.39 2.58
N TYR A 88 4.41 -5.01 1.43
CA TYR A 88 3.11 -5.63 1.15
C TYR A 88 2.81 -6.76 2.13
N LEU A 89 3.76 -7.67 2.36
CA LEU A 89 3.59 -8.82 3.24
C LEU A 89 3.39 -8.43 4.71
N SER A 90 4.04 -7.35 5.16
CA SER A 90 3.82 -6.74 6.48
C SER A 90 2.48 -6.00 6.61
N GLY A 91 1.76 -5.80 5.51
CA GLY A 91 0.48 -5.09 5.52
C GLY A 91 -0.65 -5.89 6.15
N LEU A 92 -1.58 -5.18 6.78
CA LEU A 92 -2.83 -5.73 7.30
C LEU A 92 -3.90 -5.77 6.22
N ILE A 93 -4.93 -6.59 6.42
CA ILE A 93 -6.19 -6.48 5.68
C ILE A 93 -7.14 -5.67 6.55
N ILE A 94 -7.58 -4.50 6.06
CA ILE A 94 -8.55 -3.63 6.74
C ILE A 94 -9.76 -3.52 5.82
N ARG A 95 -10.89 -4.13 6.23
CA ARG A 95 -12.19 -3.97 5.58
C ARG A 95 -12.94 -2.84 6.26
N ASP A 96 -13.56 -1.98 5.46
CA ASP A 96 -14.45 -0.94 5.95
C ASP A 96 -15.90 -1.26 5.56
N SER A 97 -16.85 -0.65 6.26
CA SER A 97 -18.28 -0.86 6.01
C SER A 97 -18.85 0.05 4.90
N PHE A 98 -18.01 0.81 4.18
CA PHE A 98 -18.46 1.84 3.22
C PHE A 98 -18.75 1.31 1.80
N GLY A 99 -18.48 0.03 1.51
CA GLY A 99 -18.77 -0.57 0.20
C GLY A 99 -18.14 0.20 -0.97
N ASN A 100 -18.93 0.60 -1.96
CA ASN A 100 -18.42 1.39 -3.09
C ASN A 100 -18.51 2.92 -2.90
N ASP A 101 -18.91 3.40 -1.71
CA ASP A 101 -19.00 4.83 -1.42
C ASP A 101 -17.60 5.42 -1.13
N HIS A 102 -16.95 5.88 -2.21
CA HIS A 102 -15.64 6.52 -2.15
C HIS A 102 -15.63 7.81 -1.32
N THR A 103 -16.76 8.52 -1.25
CA THR A 103 -16.87 9.80 -0.53
C THR A 103 -16.89 9.57 0.97
N LYS A 104 -17.73 8.64 1.47
CA LYS A 104 -17.75 8.27 2.89
C LYS A 104 -16.42 7.69 3.34
N ARG A 105 -15.82 6.81 2.54
CA ARG A 105 -14.49 6.25 2.82
C ARG A 105 -13.43 7.35 2.91
N ARG A 106 -13.45 8.34 2.02
CA ARG A 106 -12.51 9.47 2.04
C ARG A 106 -12.72 10.33 3.29
N PHE A 107 -13.96 10.62 3.64
CA PHE A 107 -14.29 11.40 4.84
C PHE A 107 -13.85 10.69 6.12
N TRP A 108 -14.15 9.39 6.26
CA TRP A 108 -13.70 8.58 7.39
C TRP A 108 -12.17 8.56 7.49
N ARG A 109 -11.45 8.29 6.39
CA ARG A 109 -9.98 8.33 6.38
C ARG A 109 -9.41 9.67 6.82
N ASN A 110 -10.00 10.78 6.37
CA ASN A 110 -9.55 12.11 6.76
C ASN A 110 -9.78 12.35 8.25
N THR A 111 -10.92 11.89 8.78
CA THR A 111 -11.25 11.96 10.21
C THR A 111 -10.27 11.13 11.03
N MET A 112 -9.98 9.90 10.62
CA MET A 112 -9.00 9.03 11.29
C MET A 112 -7.60 9.64 11.25
N TYR A 113 -7.21 10.27 10.13
CA TYR A 113 -5.93 10.97 10.01
C TYR A 113 -5.85 12.19 10.95
N GLN A 114 -6.93 12.95 11.10
CA GLN A 114 -6.98 14.07 12.05
C GLN A 114 -6.91 13.61 13.51
N LYS A 115 -7.56 12.50 13.85
CA LYS A 115 -7.60 11.96 15.23
C LYS A 115 -6.30 11.24 15.64
N TYR A 116 -5.75 10.42 14.75
CA TYR A 116 -4.68 9.45 15.07
C TYR A 116 -3.37 9.72 14.31
N GLY A 117 -3.35 10.74 13.44
CA GLY A 117 -2.14 11.25 12.80
C GLY A 117 -1.42 10.22 11.92
N ASP A 118 -0.10 10.33 11.94
CA ASP A 118 0.80 9.50 11.13
C ASP A 118 0.74 8.02 11.47
N ALA A 119 0.41 7.68 12.72
CA ALA A 119 0.30 6.30 13.17
C ALA A 119 -0.78 5.54 12.36
N PHE A 120 -1.99 6.12 12.25
CA PHE A 120 -3.04 5.59 11.36
C PHE A 120 -2.60 5.57 9.88
N SER A 121 -1.94 6.65 9.43
CA SER A 121 -1.46 6.77 8.05
C SER A 121 -0.53 5.63 7.66
N GLN A 122 0.42 5.28 8.55
CA GLN A 122 1.41 4.22 8.31
C GLN A 122 0.76 2.84 8.17
N VAL A 123 -0.21 2.53 9.04
CA VAL A 123 -0.96 1.26 9.00
C VAL A 123 -1.89 1.22 7.77
N TYR A 124 -2.72 2.24 7.58
CA TYR A 124 -3.73 2.26 6.53
C TYR A 124 -3.15 2.37 5.11
N LYS A 125 -1.97 2.98 4.93
CA LYS A 125 -1.25 2.98 3.65
C LYS A 125 -0.79 1.58 3.23
N LYS A 126 -0.55 0.68 4.20
CA LYS A 126 -0.15 -0.71 3.96
C LYS A 126 -1.33 -1.68 3.87
N ASN A 127 -2.57 -1.20 3.94
CA ASN A 127 -3.74 -2.05 3.79
C ASN A 127 -3.69 -2.80 2.44
N LYS A 128 -3.63 -4.13 2.48
CA LYS A 128 -3.52 -5.01 1.31
C LYS A 128 -4.71 -4.90 0.36
N LEU A 129 -5.89 -4.50 0.85
CA LEU A 129 -7.08 -4.28 0.04
C LEU A 129 -7.03 -2.98 -0.77
N ARG A 130 -6.02 -2.12 -0.59
CA ARG A 130 -5.83 -0.95 -1.44
C ARG A 130 -5.11 -1.33 -2.72
N ILE A 131 -5.52 -0.71 -3.82
CA ILE A 131 -4.87 -0.92 -5.12
C ILE A 131 -3.41 -0.43 -5.11
N ASN A 132 -3.07 0.62 -4.35
CA ASN A 132 -1.73 1.22 -4.36
C ASN A 132 -0.61 0.22 -4.00
N PRO A 133 -0.69 -0.55 -2.89
CA PRO A 133 0.27 -1.63 -2.62
C PRO A 133 0.39 -2.66 -3.75
N ILE A 134 -0.73 -3.10 -4.33
CA ILE A 134 -0.76 -4.08 -5.43
C ILE A 134 -0.02 -3.53 -6.66
N THR A 135 -0.37 -2.32 -7.09
CA THR A 135 0.26 -1.65 -8.23
C THR A 135 1.77 -1.43 -8.00
N ARG A 136 2.19 -1.13 -6.77
CA ARG A 136 3.61 -0.94 -6.44
C ARG A 136 4.41 -2.24 -6.61
N VAL A 137 3.85 -3.39 -6.22
CA VAL A 137 4.49 -4.70 -6.42
C VAL A 137 4.59 -5.00 -7.92
N LEU A 138 3.47 -4.94 -8.66
CA LEU A 138 3.48 -5.22 -10.11
C LEU A 138 4.43 -4.28 -10.87
N GLY A 139 4.37 -2.99 -10.58
CA GLY A 139 5.23 -2.00 -11.24
C GLY A 139 6.72 -2.29 -11.01
N SER A 140 7.09 -2.71 -9.79
CA SER A 140 8.48 -3.05 -9.47
C SER A 140 8.94 -4.32 -10.19
N LEU A 141 8.09 -5.35 -10.25
CA LEU A 141 8.37 -6.58 -11.01
C LEU A 141 8.55 -6.30 -12.51
N ARG A 142 7.63 -5.55 -13.12
CA ARG A 142 7.70 -5.19 -14.54
C ARG A 142 8.97 -4.41 -14.89
N VAL A 143 9.38 -3.48 -14.03
CA VAL A 143 10.61 -2.71 -14.23
C VAL A 143 11.85 -3.62 -14.21
N ILE A 144 11.91 -4.61 -13.32
CA ILE A 144 13.00 -5.59 -13.30
C ILE A 144 13.01 -6.38 -14.62
N VAL A 145 11.87 -6.92 -15.05
CA VAL A 145 11.79 -7.70 -16.30
C VAL A 145 12.23 -6.86 -17.50
N SER A 146 11.74 -5.62 -17.62
CA SER A 146 12.17 -4.71 -18.68
C SER A 146 13.67 -4.41 -18.63
N ALA A 147 14.22 -4.15 -17.43
CA ALA A 147 15.64 -3.89 -17.25
C ALA A 147 16.50 -5.11 -17.56
N SER A 148 16.12 -6.31 -17.11
CA SER A 148 16.80 -7.56 -17.42
C SER A 148 16.88 -7.80 -18.94
N ARG A 149 15.80 -7.54 -19.68
CA ARG A 149 15.79 -7.65 -21.14
C ARG A 149 16.71 -6.63 -21.81
N LEU A 150 16.67 -5.36 -21.38
CA LEU A 150 17.52 -4.29 -21.91
C LEU A 150 19.01 -4.55 -21.65
N LEU A 151 19.32 -5.10 -20.47
CA LEU A 151 20.68 -5.43 -20.03
C LEU A 151 21.16 -6.81 -20.47
N LYS A 152 20.32 -7.56 -21.22
CA LYS A 152 20.60 -8.93 -21.70
C LYS A 152 20.98 -9.89 -20.57
N VAL A 153 20.26 -9.85 -19.45
CA VAL A 153 20.47 -10.77 -18.34
C VAL A 153 19.77 -12.11 -18.64
N HIS A 154 20.55 -13.17 -18.87
CA HIS A 154 20.05 -14.47 -19.33
C HIS A 154 20.04 -15.59 -18.28
N SER A 155 20.04 -15.26 -16.99
CA SER A 155 20.06 -16.27 -15.93
C SER A 155 18.71 -16.95 -15.69
N ALA A 156 18.77 -18.12 -15.06
CA ALA A 156 17.58 -18.80 -14.54
C ALA A 156 16.79 -17.94 -13.54
N LYS A 157 17.49 -17.10 -12.75
CA LYS A 157 16.86 -16.19 -11.78
C LYS A 157 16.06 -15.09 -12.48
N ALA A 158 16.60 -14.48 -13.53
CA ALA A 158 15.89 -13.51 -14.34
C ALA A 158 14.66 -14.12 -15.04
N ALA A 159 14.82 -15.33 -15.61
CA ALA A 159 13.70 -16.06 -16.21
C ALA A 159 12.60 -16.39 -15.19
N ALA A 160 12.95 -16.80 -13.97
CA ALA A 160 11.99 -17.08 -12.91
C ALA A 160 11.20 -15.83 -12.49
N ILE A 161 11.86 -14.67 -12.40
CA ILE A 161 11.18 -13.39 -12.10
C ILE A 161 10.22 -13.00 -13.24
N GLU A 162 10.62 -13.21 -14.49
CA GLU A 162 9.76 -12.96 -15.64
C GLU A 162 8.50 -13.84 -15.61
N GLU A 163 8.66 -15.15 -15.37
CA GLU A 163 7.53 -16.06 -15.30
C GLU A 163 6.62 -15.77 -14.12
N LEU A 164 7.18 -15.40 -12.97
CA LEU A 164 6.41 -14.95 -11.81
C LEU A 164 5.57 -13.71 -12.13
N THR A 165 6.12 -12.78 -12.92
CA THR A 165 5.43 -11.54 -13.31
C THR A 165 4.21 -11.81 -14.19
N LYS A 166 4.23 -12.86 -15.02
CA LYS A 166 3.09 -13.26 -15.86
C LYS A 166 1.93 -13.83 -15.05
N GLN A 167 2.21 -14.36 -13.86
CA GLN A 167 1.20 -14.92 -12.95
C GLN A 167 0.48 -13.86 -12.11
N PHE A 168 0.82 -12.58 -12.29
CA PHE A 168 0.15 -11.49 -11.58
C PHE A 168 -1.34 -11.46 -11.94
N PRO A 169 -2.26 -11.42 -10.97
CA PRO A 169 -3.68 -11.47 -11.28
C PRO A 169 -4.12 -10.21 -12.03
N ASP A 170 -5.15 -10.33 -12.87
CA ASP A 170 -5.79 -9.14 -13.44
C ASP A 170 -6.59 -8.41 -12.35
N PHE A 171 -6.38 -7.10 -12.27
CA PHE A 171 -7.09 -6.21 -11.36
C PHE A 171 -7.52 -4.91 -12.08
N SER A 172 -7.67 -4.97 -13.41
CA SER A 172 -8.15 -3.85 -14.24
C SER A 172 -9.46 -3.24 -13.69
N LEU A 173 -10.39 -4.08 -13.23
CA LEU A 173 -11.68 -3.70 -12.64
C LEU A 173 -11.70 -3.72 -11.10
N TYR A 174 -10.56 -3.54 -10.44
CA TYR A 174 -10.44 -3.70 -8.97
C TYR A 174 -11.44 -2.87 -8.15
N HIS A 175 -11.84 -1.71 -8.65
CA HIS A 175 -12.78 -0.80 -7.99
C HIS A 175 -14.24 -1.28 -8.06
N GLU A 176 -14.56 -2.13 -9.03
CA GLU A 176 -15.89 -2.74 -9.22
C GLU A 176 -16.01 -4.10 -8.51
N MET A 177 -14.86 -4.73 -8.20
CA MET A 177 -14.80 -6.02 -7.50
C MET A 177 -15.40 -5.97 -6.09
N SER A 178 -16.08 -7.05 -5.72
CA SER A 178 -16.49 -7.36 -4.36
C SER A 178 -15.28 -7.53 -3.43
N ASP A 179 -15.51 -7.48 -2.13
CA ASP A 179 -14.45 -7.73 -1.14
C ASP A 179 -13.90 -9.16 -1.27
N GLU A 180 -14.75 -10.15 -1.54
CA GLU A 180 -14.36 -11.55 -1.71
C GLU A 180 -13.43 -11.73 -2.93
N GLU A 181 -13.70 -11.04 -4.03
CA GLU A 181 -12.80 -11.02 -5.20
C GLU A 181 -11.48 -10.32 -4.88
N ARG A 182 -11.52 -9.17 -4.20
CA ARG A 182 -10.31 -8.45 -3.78
C ARG A 182 -9.45 -9.28 -2.83
N LEU A 183 -10.06 -10.07 -1.94
CA LEU A 183 -9.34 -10.99 -1.05
C LEU A 183 -8.61 -12.07 -1.83
N LYS A 184 -9.21 -12.65 -2.89
CA LYS A 184 -8.52 -13.59 -3.79
C LYS A 184 -7.32 -12.95 -4.49
N ILE A 185 -7.43 -11.68 -4.91
CA ILE A 185 -6.29 -10.92 -5.45
C ILE A 185 -5.20 -10.79 -4.38
N VAL A 186 -5.56 -10.42 -3.14
CA VAL A 186 -4.61 -10.29 -2.03
C VAL A 186 -3.87 -11.58 -1.74
N GLU A 187 -4.56 -12.72 -1.76
CA GLU A 187 -3.95 -14.06 -1.59
C GLU A 187 -2.94 -14.35 -2.70
N LYS A 188 -3.32 -14.12 -3.96
CA LYS A 188 -2.42 -14.35 -5.10
C LYS A 188 -1.20 -13.42 -5.04
N VAL A 189 -1.38 -12.13 -4.78
CA VAL A 189 -0.28 -11.16 -4.66
C VAL A 189 0.62 -11.50 -3.47
N THR A 190 0.04 -11.96 -2.35
CA THR A 190 0.81 -12.45 -1.19
C THR A 190 1.70 -13.63 -1.59
N SER A 191 1.15 -14.61 -2.31
CA SER A 191 1.95 -15.74 -2.83
C SER A 191 3.07 -15.27 -3.74
N LEU A 192 2.79 -14.35 -4.68
CA LEU A 192 3.79 -13.81 -5.60
C LEU A 192 4.92 -13.07 -4.87
N CYS A 193 4.58 -12.27 -3.85
CA CYS A 193 5.58 -11.58 -3.04
C CYS A 193 6.51 -12.57 -2.32
N LYS A 194 5.96 -13.67 -1.78
CA LYS A 194 6.76 -14.73 -1.13
C LYS A 194 7.69 -15.40 -2.13
N SER A 195 7.16 -15.83 -3.28
CA SER A 195 7.94 -16.47 -4.34
C SER A 195 9.05 -15.56 -4.88
N PHE A 196 8.78 -14.26 -5.08
CA PHE A 196 9.82 -13.31 -5.47
C PHE A 196 10.95 -13.26 -4.45
N LEU A 197 10.61 -13.10 -3.16
CA LEU A 197 11.60 -13.04 -2.09
C LEU A 197 12.41 -14.33 -1.96
N GLU A 198 11.79 -15.49 -2.16
CA GLU A 198 12.49 -16.78 -2.20
C GLU A 198 13.44 -16.87 -3.39
N ILE A 199 13.03 -16.45 -4.59
CA ILE A 199 13.89 -16.44 -5.79
C ILE A 199 15.16 -15.61 -5.54
N VAL A 200 15.01 -14.43 -4.92
CA VAL A 200 16.14 -13.51 -4.72
C VAL A 200 16.90 -13.76 -3.41
N ALA A 201 16.40 -14.62 -2.52
CA ALA A 201 17.10 -15.04 -1.31
C ALA A 201 17.92 -16.33 -1.51
N LYS A 202 17.53 -17.18 -2.46
CA LYS A 202 18.24 -18.42 -2.79
C LYS A 202 19.61 -18.16 -3.42
N GLU A 203 20.56 -19.04 -3.11
CA GLU A 203 21.91 -19.11 -3.69
C GLU A 203 21.88 -19.40 -5.19
#